data_AF-A0A7K1SQB9-F1
#
_entry.id   AF-A0A7K1SQB9-F1
#
_cell.length_a   1.000
_cell.length_b   1.000
_cell.length_c   1.000
_cell.angle_alpha   90.00
_cell.angle_beta   90.00
_cell.angle_gamma   90.00
#
_symmetry.space_group_name_H-M   'P 1'
#
loop_
_entity.id
_entity.type
_entity.pdbx_description
1 polymer ?
#
loop_
_entity_poly.entity_id
_entity_poly.type
_entity_poly.pdbx_seq_one_letter_code
_entity_poly.pdbx_strand_id
1 'polypeptide(L)'
;MSRSLITSAKKQSASPALQQLITLKEVYLANRYPNVPANFRPKPKYEDNTANGLTRCILDFIRFSGGFATRIQSQGQYRPGINGRRGQYTYGNTRKGTADIHAVANGFHISVEVKIGKDRMSKAQRLMQTDIQKAGGHYFVAHTFQDFYEFFTAEFLTPPFA
;
A
#
# COMPACT_ATOMS: atom_id res chain seq x y z
N MET A 1 1.19 42.37 -29.84
CA MET A 1 1.43 41.87 -28.47
C MET A 1 0.60 40.62 -28.26
N SER A 2 1.15 39.45 -28.62
CA SER A 2 0.45 38.16 -28.64
C SER A 2 0.25 37.63 -27.20
N ARG A 3 -0.99 37.36 -26.81
CA ARG A 3 -1.32 36.69 -25.54
C ARG A 3 -1.08 35.19 -25.70
N SER A 4 -0.04 34.70 -25.03
CA SER A 4 0.25 33.27 -24.90
C SER A 4 -0.92 32.56 -24.20
N LEU A 5 -1.51 31.58 -24.87
CA LEU A 5 -2.50 30.67 -24.31
C LEU A 5 -1.79 29.75 -23.31
N ILE A 6 -2.08 29.93 -22.03
CA ILE A 6 -1.73 28.98 -20.98
C ILE A 6 -2.47 27.68 -21.30
N THR A 7 -1.72 26.68 -21.76
CA THR A 7 -2.20 25.32 -21.96
C THR A 7 -2.54 24.74 -20.58
N SER A 8 -3.83 24.60 -20.29
CA SER A 8 -4.30 23.89 -19.12
C SER A 8 -3.84 22.42 -19.22
N ALA A 9 -2.98 21.98 -18.31
CA ALA A 9 -2.59 20.58 -18.21
C ALA A 9 -3.85 19.74 -17.97
N LYS A 10 -4.18 18.86 -18.93
CA LYS A 10 -5.24 17.86 -18.76
C LYS A 10 -5.00 17.10 -17.46
N LYS A 11 -5.93 17.20 -16.52
CA LYS A 11 -5.95 16.39 -15.30
C LYS A 11 -6.04 14.92 -15.75
N GLN A 12 -4.93 14.20 -15.66
CA GLN A 12 -4.84 12.81 -16.09
C GLN A 12 -5.92 12.00 -15.34
N SER A 13 -6.80 11.32 -16.07
CA SER A 13 -7.81 10.45 -15.46
C SER A 13 -7.12 9.41 -14.59
N ALA A 14 -7.64 9.18 -13.38
CA ALA A 14 -7.08 8.20 -12.45
C ALA A 14 -6.94 6.83 -13.14
N SER A 15 -5.88 6.07 -12.84
CA SER A 15 -5.69 4.73 -13.41
C SER A 15 -6.89 3.81 -13.10
N PRO A 16 -7.19 2.81 -13.95
CA PRO A 16 -8.27 1.85 -13.69
C PRO A 16 -8.19 1.23 -12.29
N ALA A 17 -6.99 0.89 -11.82
CA ALA A 17 -6.78 0.38 -10.46
C ALA A 17 -7.22 1.39 -9.38
N LEU A 18 -6.84 2.66 -9.50
CA LEU A 18 -7.23 3.69 -8.52
C LEU A 18 -8.75 3.92 -8.50
N GLN A 19 -9.40 3.85 -9.66
CA GLN A 19 -10.86 3.94 -9.75
C GLN A 19 -11.51 2.78 -8.98
N GLN A 20 -11.02 1.55 -9.17
CA GLN A 20 -11.53 0.39 -8.46
C GLN A 20 -11.35 0.51 -6.94
N LEU A 21 -10.19 1.00 -6.48
CA LEU A 21 -9.95 1.27 -5.07
C LEU A 21 -10.91 2.33 -4.51
N ILE A 22 -11.19 3.39 -5.26
CA ILE A 22 -12.17 4.41 -4.87
C ILE A 22 -13.56 3.79 -4.71
N THR A 23 -14.01 2.98 -5.67
CA THR A 23 -15.29 2.28 -5.59
C THR A 23 -15.37 1.38 -4.36
N LEU A 24 -14.33 0.59 -4.09
CA LEU A 24 -14.26 -0.24 -2.88
C LEU A 24 -14.31 0.59 -1.59
N LYS A 25 -13.64 1.75 -1.57
CA LYS A 25 -13.68 2.66 -0.42
C LYS A 25 -15.06 3.25 -0.21
N GLU A 26 -15.77 3.62 -1.28
CA GLU A 26 -17.14 4.15 -1.21
C GLU A 26 -18.11 3.11 -0.63
N VAL A 27 -18.00 1.85 -1.07
CA VAL A 27 -18.78 0.72 -0.50
C VAL A 27 -18.45 0.54 0.98
N TYR A 28 -17.16 0.52 1.34
CA TYR A 28 -16.73 0.43 2.74
C TYR A 28 -17.30 1.57 3.60
N LEU A 29 -17.24 2.81 3.12
CA LEU A 29 -17.77 3.97 3.85
C LEU A 29 -19.30 3.91 3.97
N ALA A 30 -19.99 3.41 2.95
CA ALA A 30 -21.43 3.23 3.01
C ALA A 30 -21.85 2.21 4.07
N ASN A 31 -21.14 1.09 4.15
CA ASN A 31 -21.39 0.06 5.15
C ASN A 31 -20.99 0.51 6.56
N ARG A 32 -19.89 1.26 6.69
CA ARG A 32 -19.42 1.77 7.99
C ARG A 32 -20.29 2.89 8.54
N TYR A 33 -20.86 3.72 7.66
CA TYR A 33 -21.67 4.89 8.00
C TYR A 33 -23.01 4.86 7.23
N PRO A 34 -23.91 3.91 7.56
CA PRO A 34 -25.16 3.72 6.83
C PRO A 34 -26.11 4.93 6.93
N ASN A 35 -26.04 5.68 8.04
CA ASN A 35 -26.89 6.84 8.30
C ASN A 35 -26.39 8.15 7.65
N VAL A 36 -25.23 8.12 6.97
CA VAL A 36 -24.67 9.30 6.30
C VAL A 36 -25.00 9.22 4.81
N PRO A 37 -25.80 10.14 4.26
CA PRO A 37 -26.16 10.13 2.85
C PRO A 37 -24.92 10.29 1.95
N ALA A 38 -24.97 9.72 0.74
CA ALA A 38 -23.81 9.61 -0.15
C ALA A 38 -23.14 10.96 -0.47
N ASN A 39 -23.93 12.02 -0.64
CA ASN A 39 -23.46 13.38 -0.91
C ASN A 39 -22.75 14.05 0.28
N PHE A 40 -22.91 13.55 1.50
CA PHE A 40 -22.23 14.05 2.70
C PHE A 40 -21.03 13.18 3.11
N ARG A 41 -20.77 12.06 2.41
CA ARG A 41 -19.58 11.24 2.68
C ARG A 41 -18.34 11.87 2.03
N PRO A 42 -17.19 11.87 2.73
CA PRO A 42 -15.94 12.36 2.14
C PRO A 42 -15.59 11.57 0.88
N LYS A 43 -15.32 12.26 -0.23
CA LYS A 43 -14.88 11.63 -1.47
C LYS A 43 -13.48 11.04 -1.28
N PRO A 44 -13.28 9.73 -1.51
CA PRO A 44 -11.97 9.12 -1.40
C PRO A 44 -10.97 9.79 -2.35
N LYS A 45 -9.74 9.96 -1.86
CA LYS A 45 -8.61 10.47 -2.65
C LYS A 45 -7.41 9.58 -2.39
N TYR A 46 -6.80 9.10 -3.46
CA TYR A 46 -5.61 8.25 -3.44
C TYR A 46 -4.58 8.82 -4.41
N GLU A 47 -3.31 8.67 -4.03
CA GLU A 47 -2.14 9.03 -4.82
C GLU A 47 -1.15 7.89 -4.66
N ASP A 48 -0.58 7.38 -5.75
CA ASP A 48 0.32 6.24 -5.76
C ASP A 48 1.75 6.59 -6.23
N ASN A 49 2.02 7.88 -6.44
CA ASN A 49 3.33 8.40 -6.86
C ASN A 49 4.34 8.63 -5.72
N THR A 50 3.92 8.42 -4.47
CA THR A 50 4.79 8.47 -3.28
C THR A 50 4.79 7.12 -2.58
N ALA A 51 5.89 6.78 -1.88
CA ALA A 51 5.98 5.50 -1.18
C ALA A 51 4.86 5.34 -0.14
N ASN A 52 4.54 6.42 0.59
CA ASN A 52 3.46 6.42 1.58
C ASN A 52 2.08 6.32 0.91
N GLY A 53 1.88 7.01 -0.21
CA GLY A 53 0.65 6.96 -0.99
C GLY A 53 0.39 5.56 -1.57
N LEU A 54 1.38 4.98 -2.25
CA LEU A 54 1.34 3.62 -2.78
C LEU A 54 1.08 2.59 -1.67
N THR A 55 1.79 2.71 -0.53
CA THR A 55 1.55 1.85 0.64
C THR A 55 0.09 1.90 1.09
N ARG A 56 -0.52 3.10 1.17
CA ARG A 56 -1.92 3.25 1.56
C ARG A 56 -2.88 2.64 0.55
N CYS A 57 -2.60 2.80 -0.75
CA CYS A 57 -3.42 2.19 -1.81
C CYS A 57 -3.45 0.67 -1.68
N ILE A 58 -2.28 0.04 -1.50
CA ILE A 58 -2.13 -1.40 -1.35
C ILE A 58 -2.85 -1.91 -0.08
N LEU A 59 -2.61 -1.28 1.07
CA LEU A 59 -3.24 -1.68 2.34
C LEU A 59 -4.77 -1.62 2.26
N ASP A 60 -5.31 -0.52 1.76
CA ASP A 60 -6.75 -0.32 1.68
C ASP A 60 -7.39 -1.26 0.64
N PHE A 61 -6.73 -1.48 -0.51
CA PHE A 61 -7.25 -2.39 -1.54
C PHE A 61 -7.38 -3.83 -1.02
N ILE A 62 -6.35 -4.35 -0.36
CA ILE A 62 -6.38 -5.71 0.21
C ILE A 62 -7.51 -5.81 1.23
N ARG A 63 -7.63 -4.83 2.14
CA ARG A 63 -8.64 -4.82 3.21
C ARG A 63 -10.06 -4.75 2.68
N PHE A 64 -10.32 -3.87 1.71
CA PHE A 64 -11.67 -3.76 1.13
C PHE A 64 -12.01 -4.92 0.19
N SER A 65 -11.01 -5.65 -0.28
CA SER A 65 -11.19 -6.92 -1.01
C SER A 65 -11.39 -8.13 -0.09
N GLY A 66 -11.50 -7.92 1.23
CA GLY A 66 -11.75 -8.98 2.21
C GLY A 66 -10.50 -9.63 2.83
N GLY A 67 -9.30 -9.17 2.46
CA GLY A 67 -8.04 -9.65 3.03
C GLY A 67 -7.64 -8.92 4.32
N PHE A 68 -6.59 -9.43 4.96
CA PHE A 68 -5.88 -8.74 6.03
C PHE A 68 -4.64 -8.05 5.46
N ALA A 69 -4.32 -6.84 5.93
CA ALA A 69 -3.06 -6.18 5.60
C ALA A 69 -2.60 -5.25 6.72
N THR A 70 -1.29 -5.21 6.97
CA THR A 70 -0.65 -4.30 7.92
C THR A 70 0.65 -3.76 7.37
N ARG A 71 0.99 -2.53 7.78
CA ARG A 71 2.29 -1.94 7.51
C ARG A 71 3.31 -2.43 8.53
N ILE A 72 4.52 -2.73 8.08
CA ILE A 72 5.65 -3.06 8.93
C ILE A 72 6.51 -1.82 9.15
N GLN A 73 6.91 -1.61 10.40
CA GLN A 73 7.91 -0.62 10.78
C GLN A 73 9.12 -1.38 11.31
N SER A 74 10.26 -1.28 10.62
CA SER A 74 11.51 -1.94 11.03
C SER A 74 12.46 -1.01 11.78
N GLN A 75 12.12 0.27 11.89
CA GLN A 75 12.98 1.28 12.52
C GLN A 75 12.93 1.16 14.05
N GLY A 76 14.04 1.45 14.71
CA GLY A 76 14.08 1.59 16.17
C GLY A 76 13.41 2.90 16.61
N GLN A 77 13.00 2.94 17.88
CA GLN A 77 12.30 4.08 18.46
C GLN A 77 13.23 4.87 19.37
N TYR A 78 13.32 6.19 19.13
CA TYR A 78 13.93 7.11 20.08
C TYR A 78 12.88 7.63 21.07
N ARG A 79 13.21 7.56 22.36
CA ARG A 79 12.41 8.15 23.44
C ARG A 79 13.15 9.39 23.96
N PRO A 80 12.62 10.60 23.76
CA PRO A 80 13.28 11.81 24.24
C PRO A 80 13.36 11.80 25.77
N GLY A 81 14.48 12.28 26.31
CA GLY A 81 14.62 12.46 27.76
C GLY A 81 13.87 13.69 28.26
N ILE A 82 13.52 13.69 29.53
CA ILE A 82 12.81 14.80 30.21
C ILE A 82 13.82 15.58 31.06
N ASN A 83 13.65 16.90 31.17
CA ASN A 83 14.45 17.80 32.02
C ASN A 83 15.97 17.72 31.76
N GLY A 84 16.38 17.86 30.51
CA GLY A 84 17.80 17.91 30.12
C GLY A 84 18.51 16.55 30.14
N ARG A 85 17.82 15.45 30.46
CA ARG A 85 18.38 14.10 30.35
C ARG A 85 18.49 13.67 28.89
N ARG A 86 19.55 12.92 28.55
CA ARG A 86 19.67 12.27 27.24
C ARG A 86 18.54 11.27 27.04
N GLY A 87 18.00 11.22 25.82
CA GLY A 87 17.00 10.23 25.46
C GLY A 87 17.61 8.84 25.24
N GLN A 88 16.72 7.85 25.13
CA GLN A 88 17.10 6.45 24.95
C GLN A 88 16.65 5.96 23.58
N TYR A 89 17.58 5.35 22.82
CA TYR A 89 17.25 4.66 21.58
C TYR A 89 16.99 3.17 21.86
N THR A 90 15.85 2.67 21.40
CA THR A 90 15.53 1.24 21.42
C THR A 90 15.62 0.71 19.99
N TYR A 91 16.52 -0.23 19.74
CA TYR A 91 16.66 -0.86 18.42
C TYR A 91 15.41 -1.68 18.07
N GLY A 92 15.04 -1.69 16.80
CA GLY A 92 13.97 -2.54 16.29
C GLY A 92 14.44 -4.00 16.22
N ASN A 93 13.56 -4.93 16.58
CA ASN A 93 13.82 -6.38 16.50
C ASN A 93 13.36 -7.00 15.17
N THR A 94 12.79 -6.20 14.28
CA THR A 94 12.28 -6.66 12.97
C THR A 94 13.44 -7.23 12.14
N ARG A 95 13.22 -8.40 11.54
CA ARG A 95 14.21 -9.05 10.67
C ARG A 95 14.65 -8.09 9.56
N LYS A 96 15.95 -7.91 9.37
CA LYS A 96 16.49 -7.04 8.33
C LYS A 96 15.99 -7.48 6.96
N GLY A 97 15.49 -6.53 6.17
CA GLY A 97 14.92 -6.80 4.84
C GLY A 97 13.46 -7.26 4.85
N THR A 98 12.75 -7.16 5.98
CA THR A 98 11.30 -7.36 6.01
C THR A 98 10.61 -6.36 5.10
N ALA A 99 9.63 -6.84 4.34
CA ALA A 99 8.86 -6.03 3.40
C ALA A 99 8.01 -4.96 4.11
N ASP A 100 7.65 -3.90 3.38
CA ASP A 100 6.86 -2.77 3.93
C ASP A 100 5.45 -3.15 4.39
N ILE A 101 4.86 -4.18 3.77
CA ILE A 101 3.49 -4.63 4.03
C ILE A 101 3.47 -6.14 4.16
N HIS A 102 2.78 -6.63 5.21
CA HIS A 102 2.38 -8.03 5.35
C HIS A 102 0.86 -8.14 5.23
N ALA A 103 0.41 -9.13 4.48
CA ALA A 103 -0.99 -9.35 4.19
C ALA A 103 -1.34 -10.83 4.16
N VAL A 104 -2.63 -11.12 4.29
CA VAL A 104 -3.21 -12.45 4.09
C VAL A 104 -4.42 -12.32 3.20
N ALA A 105 -4.47 -13.10 2.12
CA ALA A 105 -5.64 -13.24 1.24
C ALA A 105 -5.81 -14.71 0.85
N ASN A 106 -7.04 -15.22 0.85
CA ASN A 106 -7.36 -16.63 0.58
C ASN A 106 -6.52 -17.65 1.38
N GLY A 107 -6.13 -17.30 2.61
CA GLY A 107 -5.28 -18.13 3.46
C GLY A 107 -3.78 -18.08 3.15
N PHE A 108 -3.35 -17.35 2.12
CA PHE A 108 -1.95 -17.21 1.75
C PHE A 108 -1.34 -15.93 2.31
N HIS A 109 -0.11 -16.04 2.83
CA HIS A 109 0.70 -14.89 3.23
C HIS A 109 1.24 -14.16 2.00
N ILE A 110 1.19 -12.83 2.04
CA ILE A 110 1.70 -11.94 0.99
C ILE A 110 2.59 -10.89 1.65
N SER A 111 3.85 -10.80 1.21
CA SER A 111 4.76 -9.70 1.54
C SER A 111 4.88 -8.76 0.35
N VAL A 112 4.67 -7.46 0.58
CA VAL A 112 4.78 -6.44 -0.46
C VAL A 112 5.85 -5.42 -0.09
N GLU A 113 6.86 -5.28 -0.94
CA GLU A 113 7.94 -4.31 -0.84
C GLU A 113 7.66 -3.15 -1.80
N VAL A 114 7.66 -1.92 -1.30
CA VAL A 114 7.27 -0.72 -2.05
C VAL A 114 8.52 -0.01 -2.57
N LYS A 115 8.59 0.23 -3.89
CA LYS A 115 9.75 0.85 -4.55
C LYS A 115 9.33 1.92 -5.56
N ILE A 116 9.56 3.19 -5.24
CA ILE A 116 9.22 4.30 -6.15
C ILE A 116 10.42 4.70 -7.01
N GLY A 117 10.17 4.96 -8.30
CA GLY A 117 11.15 5.53 -9.23
C GLY A 117 12.43 4.70 -9.38
N LYS A 118 13.56 5.28 -8.96
CA LYS A 118 14.88 4.63 -9.06
C LYS A 118 15.21 3.72 -7.86
N ASP A 119 14.33 3.61 -6.86
CA ASP A 119 14.57 2.74 -5.71
C ASP A 119 14.61 1.25 -6.13
N ARG A 120 15.50 0.48 -5.51
CA ARG A 120 15.77 -0.93 -5.80
C ARG A 120 15.89 -1.73 -4.51
N MET A 121 15.59 -3.01 -4.60
CA MET A 121 15.78 -3.92 -3.47
C MET A 121 17.25 -4.10 -3.10
N SER A 122 17.51 -4.05 -1.80
CA SER A 122 18.78 -4.43 -1.19
C SER A 122 19.03 -5.94 -1.24
N LYS A 123 20.27 -6.37 -0.96
CA LYS A 123 20.62 -7.80 -0.83
C LYS A 123 19.77 -8.51 0.24
N ALA A 124 19.52 -7.85 1.38
CA ALA A 124 18.73 -8.43 2.47
C ALA A 124 17.26 -8.64 2.08
N GLN A 125 16.67 -7.72 1.32
CA GLN A 125 15.28 -7.84 0.83
C GLN A 125 15.14 -8.99 -0.18
N ARG A 126 16.13 -9.20 -1.05
CA ARG A 126 16.16 -10.35 -1.97
C ARG A 126 16.26 -11.69 -1.24
N LEU A 127 17.01 -11.75 -0.15
CA LEU A 127 17.05 -12.93 0.72
C LEU A 127 15.70 -13.17 1.39
N MET A 128 15.07 -12.12 1.94
CA MET A 128 13.73 -12.23 2.51
C MET A 128 12.69 -12.73 1.49
N GLN A 129 12.72 -12.19 0.27
CA GLN A 129 11.89 -12.67 -0.83
C GLN A 129 12.06 -14.18 -1.05
N THR A 130 13.32 -14.61 -1.16
CA THR A 130 13.65 -16.03 -1.38
C THR A 130 13.12 -16.91 -0.25
N ASP A 131 13.28 -16.50 1.01
CA ASP A 131 12.83 -17.27 2.16
C ASP A 131 11.31 -17.39 2.22
N ILE A 132 10.59 -16.29 1.97
CA ILE A 132 9.12 -16.27 1.98
C ILE A 132 8.57 -17.16 0.87
N GLN A 133 9.12 -17.05 -0.34
CA GLN A 133 8.70 -17.88 -1.47
C GLN A 133 9.00 -19.37 -1.23
N LYS A 134 10.15 -19.72 -0.66
CA LYS A 134 10.47 -21.10 -0.26
C LYS A 134 9.51 -21.66 0.78
N ALA A 135 8.97 -20.81 1.65
CA ALA A 135 7.97 -21.19 2.64
C ALA A 135 6.53 -21.27 2.07
N GLY A 136 6.34 -20.99 0.78
CA GLY A 136 5.02 -21.00 0.12
C GLY A 136 4.25 -19.69 0.22
N GLY A 137 4.87 -18.61 0.71
CA GLY A 137 4.29 -17.27 0.71
C GLY A 137 4.53 -16.52 -0.60
N HIS A 138 3.67 -15.54 -0.89
CA HIS A 138 3.84 -14.66 -2.04
C HIS A 138 4.69 -13.45 -1.67
N TYR A 139 5.53 -13.00 -2.61
CA TYR A 139 6.32 -11.78 -2.45
C TYR A 139 6.20 -10.92 -3.71
N PHE A 140 5.80 -9.67 -3.55
CA PHE A 140 5.62 -8.73 -4.66
C PHE A 140 6.41 -7.44 -4.42
N VAL A 141 7.05 -6.92 -5.48
CA VAL A 141 7.73 -5.62 -5.44
C VAL A 141 6.88 -4.62 -6.19
N ALA A 142 6.19 -3.76 -5.45
CA ALA A 142 5.27 -2.78 -6.01
C ALA A 142 5.98 -1.49 -6.42
N HIS A 143 5.97 -1.20 -7.72
CA HIS A 143 6.45 0.06 -8.29
C HIS A 143 5.34 1.06 -8.56
N THR A 144 4.15 0.57 -8.91
CA THR A 144 2.93 1.35 -9.08
C THR A 144 1.76 0.62 -8.42
N PHE A 145 0.64 1.31 -8.21
CA PHE A 145 -0.56 0.64 -7.72
C PHE A 145 -1.21 -0.24 -8.80
N GLN A 146 -1.06 0.13 -10.07
CA GLN A 146 -1.57 -0.64 -11.20
C GLN A 146 -0.94 -2.05 -11.25
N ASP A 147 0.40 -2.14 -11.16
CA ASP A 147 1.10 -3.44 -11.21
C ASP A 147 0.69 -4.34 -10.03
N PHE A 148 0.54 -3.75 -8.84
CA PHE A 148 0.08 -4.48 -7.66
C PHE A 148 -1.36 -4.96 -7.82
N TYR A 149 -2.23 -4.12 -8.36
CA TYR A 149 -3.62 -4.47 -8.62
C TYR A 149 -3.73 -5.67 -9.58
N GLU A 150 -2.99 -5.64 -10.68
CA GLU A 150 -2.97 -6.74 -11.66
C GLU A 150 -2.49 -8.05 -11.04
N PHE A 151 -1.38 -8.02 -10.29
CA PHE A 151 -0.90 -9.17 -9.52
C PHE A 151 -1.96 -9.70 -8.55
N PHE A 152 -2.52 -8.82 -7.71
CA PHE A 152 -3.42 -9.25 -6.65
C PHE A 152 -4.73 -9.82 -7.21
N THR A 153 -5.27 -9.20 -8.25
CA THR A 153 -6.51 -9.65 -8.89
C THR A 153 -6.32 -11.02 -9.55
N ALA A 154 -5.25 -11.19 -10.31
CA ALA A 154 -4.94 -12.45 -10.98
C ALA A 154 -4.80 -13.61 -9.98
N GLU A 155 -4.08 -13.39 -8.89
CA GLU A 155 -3.73 -14.45 -7.93
C GLU A 155 -4.80 -14.71 -6.87
N PHE A 156 -5.53 -13.68 -6.42
CA PHE A 156 -6.37 -13.77 -5.21
C PHE A 156 -7.85 -13.41 -5.42
N LEU A 157 -8.22 -12.82 -6.56
CA LEU A 157 -9.63 -12.48 -6.85
C LEU A 157 -10.19 -13.26 -8.05
N THR A 158 -9.36 -14.07 -8.72
CA THR A 158 -9.85 -15.07 -9.67
C THR A 158 -10.41 -16.26 -8.87
N PRO A 159 -11.71 -16.60 -8.99
CA PRO A 159 -12.25 -17.75 -8.30
C PRO A 159 -11.62 -19.04 -8.83
N PRO A 160 -11.13 -19.97 -7.98
CA PRO A 160 -10.68 -21.27 -8.45
C PRO A 160 -11.83 -22.23 -8.79
N PHE A 161 -13.10 -21.85 -8.52
CA PHE A 161 -14.28 -22.64 -8.87
C PHE A 161 -15.44 -21.69 -9.20
N ALA A 162 -15.87 -21.71 -10.46
CA ALA A 162 -17.23 -21.34 -10.84
C ALA A 162 -18.18 -22.52 -10.55
#